data_AF-A0A120G9X4-F1
#
_entry.id   AF-A0A120G9X4-F1
#
_cell.length_a   1.000
_cell.length_b   1.000
_cell.length_c   1.000
_cell.angle_alpha   90.00
_cell.angle_beta   90.00
_cell.angle_gamma   90.00
#
_symmetry.space_group_name_H-M   'P 1'
#
loop_
_entity.id
_entity.type
_entity.pdbx_description
1 polymer ?
#
loop_
_entity_poly.entity_id
_entity_poly.type
_entity_poly.pdbx_seq_one_letter_code
_entity_poly.pdbx_strand_id
1 'polypeptide(L)'
;MNSPTNAHRAAWPVLAWLTVALLGIAAPTIALLALAETLQPLLDAGGPILALGLMGLGMIAAAASGRLWVGVVLALLGGVWLIGLAGALGMPPLLQPLFLGFAIVIATLSFTARGALFARSALDKGWLIALFVVAGEAAFLITAWVEPGSLPDWLLVLLPAQWANMAFQAALTGKGTTAAIAPLIALGGTAATTLLVARLLPRRWPYLLMFSAWLGLSALVWYWPVISGDPAMITAPS
;
A
#
# COMPACT_ATOMS: atom_id res chain seq x y z
N MET A 1 10.70 -10.63 -43.02
CA MET A 1 11.62 -10.43 -41.89
C MET A 1 10.81 -9.92 -40.71
N ASN A 2 10.56 -10.77 -39.72
CA ASN A 2 9.90 -10.38 -38.47
C ASN A 2 10.91 -9.58 -37.66
N SER A 3 10.66 -8.29 -37.47
CA SER A 3 11.55 -7.42 -36.71
C SER A 3 11.63 -7.91 -35.25
N PRO A 4 12.83 -8.19 -34.69
CA PRO A 4 13.02 -8.70 -33.32
C PRO A 4 12.52 -7.74 -32.22
N THR A 5 12.05 -6.55 -32.58
CA THR A 5 11.52 -5.53 -31.66
C THR A 5 10.13 -5.84 -31.10
N ASN A 6 9.33 -6.69 -31.76
CA ASN A 6 7.95 -6.96 -31.33
C ASN A 6 7.85 -8.01 -30.21
N ALA A 7 8.74 -9.00 -30.21
CA ALA A 7 8.81 -10.02 -29.15
C ALA A 7 9.20 -9.39 -27.79
N HIS A 8 10.06 -8.37 -27.81
CA HIS A 8 10.50 -7.66 -26.61
C HIS A 8 9.37 -6.84 -25.95
N ARG A 9 8.40 -6.32 -26.72
CA ARG A 9 7.23 -5.61 -26.14
C ARG A 9 6.15 -6.54 -25.62
N ALA A 10 6.09 -7.79 -26.11
CA ALA A 10 5.06 -8.77 -25.74
C ALA A 10 5.39 -9.57 -24.47
N ALA A 11 6.66 -9.80 -24.14
CA ALA A 11 7.06 -10.53 -22.93
C ALA A 11 6.94 -9.70 -21.64
N TRP A 12 7.07 -8.37 -21.75
CA TRP A 12 7.05 -7.42 -20.63
C TRP A 12 5.69 -7.25 -19.96
N PRO A 13 4.54 -7.25 -20.66
CA PRO A 13 3.24 -7.23 -20.01
C PRO A 13 2.99 -8.52 -19.20
N VAL A 14 3.45 -9.68 -19.67
CA VAL A 14 3.24 -10.96 -18.94
C VAL A 14 3.97 -10.94 -17.60
N LEU A 15 5.25 -10.54 -17.57
CA LEU A 15 6.01 -10.44 -16.33
C LEU A 15 5.38 -9.44 -15.36
N ALA A 16 4.92 -8.28 -15.85
CA ALA A 16 4.23 -7.31 -14.99
C ALA A 16 2.97 -7.91 -14.35
N TRP A 17 2.13 -8.61 -15.12
CA TRP A 17 0.93 -9.27 -14.57
C TRP A 17 1.26 -10.43 -13.64
N LEU A 18 2.33 -11.20 -13.90
CA LEU A 18 2.83 -12.18 -12.95
C LEU A 18 3.25 -11.53 -11.64
N THR A 19 3.93 -10.37 -11.68
CA THR A 19 4.29 -9.65 -10.44
C THR A 19 3.07 -9.13 -9.69
N VAL A 20 2.03 -8.66 -10.39
CA VAL A 20 0.73 -8.29 -9.79
C VAL A 20 0.12 -9.49 -9.06
N ALA A 21 0.05 -10.66 -9.73
CA ALA A 21 -0.52 -11.86 -9.15
C ALA A 21 0.30 -12.35 -7.94
N LEU A 22 1.63 -12.36 -8.05
CA LEU A 22 2.53 -12.85 -7.01
C LEU A 22 2.52 -11.95 -5.77
N LEU A 23 2.80 -10.65 -5.94
CA LEU A 23 2.92 -9.73 -4.81
C LEU A 23 1.57 -9.23 -4.29
N GLY A 24 0.57 -9.16 -5.17
CA GLY A 24 -0.74 -8.64 -4.83
C GLY A 24 -1.72 -9.67 -4.26
N ILE A 25 -1.57 -10.95 -4.62
CA ILE A 25 -2.49 -12.03 -4.20
C ILE A 25 -1.76 -13.20 -3.57
N ALA A 26 -0.83 -13.83 -4.29
CA ALA A 26 -0.25 -15.10 -3.86
C ALA A 26 0.53 -14.96 -2.55
N ALA A 27 1.46 -14.01 -2.46
CA ALA A 27 2.25 -13.79 -1.24
C ALA A 27 1.38 -13.38 -0.04
N PRO A 28 0.45 -12.41 -0.13
CA PRO A 28 -0.50 -12.11 0.96
C PRO A 28 -1.36 -13.31 1.38
N THR A 29 -1.86 -14.09 0.42
CA THR A 29 -2.66 -15.30 0.68
C THR A 29 -1.84 -16.35 1.42
N ILE A 30 -0.62 -16.63 0.96
CA ILE A 30 0.30 -17.57 1.61
C ILE A 30 0.64 -17.09 3.03
N ALA A 31 0.86 -15.78 3.22
CA ALA A 31 1.13 -15.22 4.54
C ALA A 31 -0.05 -15.42 5.50
N LEU A 32 -1.30 -15.15 5.08
CA LEU A 32 -2.49 -15.43 5.90
C LEU A 32 -2.62 -16.91 6.25
N LEU A 33 -2.39 -17.79 5.27
CA LEU A 33 -2.45 -19.24 5.49
C LEU A 33 -1.37 -19.73 6.46
N ALA A 34 -0.15 -19.19 6.36
CA ALA A 34 0.95 -19.53 7.25
C ALA A 34 0.71 -19.09 8.71
N LEU A 35 -0.13 -18.07 8.92
CA LEU A 35 -0.48 -17.53 10.23
C LEU A 35 -1.80 -18.10 10.79
N ALA A 36 -2.48 -18.96 10.06
CA ALA A 36 -3.82 -19.44 10.40
C ALA A 36 -3.89 -20.31 11.67
N GLU A 37 -2.76 -20.83 12.15
CA GLU A 37 -2.71 -21.71 13.34
C GLU A 37 -3.06 -20.97 14.63
N THR A 38 -2.82 -19.65 14.69
CA THR A 38 -3.05 -18.85 15.90
C THR A 38 -3.69 -17.51 15.56
N LEU A 39 -4.73 -17.14 16.31
CA LEU A 39 -5.49 -15.92 16.04
C LEU A 39 -4.67 -14.63 16.24
N GLN A 40 -3.78 -14.61 17.24
CA GLN A 40 -3.06 -13.40 17.62
C GLN A 40 -2.11 -12.92 16.50
N PRO A 41 -1.20 -13.76 15.95
CA PRO A 41 -0.37 -13.38 14.79
C PRO A 41 -1.19 -13.00 13.56
N LEU A 42 -2.36 -13.63 13.35
CA LEU A 42 -3.25 -13.28 12.25
C LEU A 42 -3.82 -11.85 12.39
N LEU A 43 -4.22 -11.45 13.60
CA LEU A 43 -4.66 -10.09 13.91
C LEU A 43 -3.51 -9.09 13.73
N ASP A 44 -2.34 -9.42 14.26
CA ASP A 44 -1.17 -8.54 14.26
C ASP A 44 -0.57 -8.34 12.86
N ALA A 45 -0.66 -9.36 11.99
CA ALA A 45 -0.19 -9.28 10.61
C ALA A 45 -1.28 -8.89 9.59
N GLY A 46 -2.56 -8.85 9.99
CA GLY A 46 -3.66 -8.56 9.07
C GLY A 46 -3.55 -7.19 8.38
N GLY A 47 -3.21 -6.15 9.15
CA GLY A 47 -2.96 -4.81 8.63
C GLY A 47 -1.83 -4.72 7.59
N PRO A 48 -0.59 -5.15 7.88
CA PRO A 48 0.50 -5.07 6.92
C PRO A 48 0.28 -5.97 5.71
N ILE A 49 -0.30 -7.17 5.88
CA ILE A 49 -0.61 -8.07 4.75
C ILE A 49 -1.62 -7.40 3.79
N LEU A 50 -2.70 -6.81 4.33
CA LEU A 50 -3.69 -6.11 3.52
C LEU A 50 -3.08 -4.88 2.83
N ALA A 51 -2.26 -4.09 3.54
CA ALA A 51 -1.57 -2.94 2.97
C ALA A 51 -0.67 -3.33 1.80
N LEU A 52 0.19 -4.32 1.97
CA LEU A 52 1.10 -4.79 0.93
C LEU A 52 0.36 -5.44 -0.24
N GLY A 53 -0.70 -6.22 0.02
CA GLY A 53 -1.53 -6.80 -1.03
C GLY A 53 -2.23 -5.73 -1.89
N LEU A 54 -2.86 -4.74 -1.26
CA LEU A 54 -3.49 -3.61 -1.95
C LEU A 54 -2.48 -2.77 -2.71
N MET A 55 -1.30 -2.56 -2.13
CA MET A 55 -0.21 -1.83 -2.78
C MET A 55 0.32 -2.58 -4.00
N GLY A 56 0.59 -3.88 -3.87
CA GLY A 56 1.02 -4.75 -4.97
C GLY A 56 0.00 -4.77 -6.12
N LEU A 57 -1.28 -5.04 -5.81
CA LEU A 57 -2.34 -5.02 -6.82
C LEU A 57 -2.52 -3.65 -7.45
N GLY A 58 -2.74 -2.63 -6.63
CA GLY A 58 -3.11 -1.31 -7.09
C GLY A 58 -1.98 -0.60 -7.81
N MET A 59 -0.81 -0.54 -7.19
CA MET A 59 0.34 0.19 -7.72
C MET A 59 0.93 -0.50 -8.94
N ILE A 60 1.21 -1.81 -8.87
CA ILE A 60 1.84 -2.54 -9.97
C ILE A 60 0.86 -2.66 -11.14
N ALA A 61 -0.43 -2.95 -10.93
CA ALA A 61 -1.37 -3.06 -12.04
C ALA A 61 -1.68 -1.71 -12.70
N ALA A 62 -1.79 -0.62 -11.93
CA ALA A 62 -1.92 0.72 -12.52
C ALA A 62 -0.66 1.10 -13.32
N ALA A 63 0.53 0.74 -12.82
CA ALA A 63 1.79 0.98 -13.51
C ALA A 63 1.96 0.13 -14.77
N ALA A 64 1.51 -1.13 -14.75
CA ALA A 64 1.59 -2.07 -15.87
C ALA A 64 0.58 -1.74 -16.97
N SER A 65 -0.65 -1.37 -16.61
CA SER A 65 -1.72 -1.06 -17.56
C SER A 65 -1.69 0.40 -18.06
N GLY A 66 -1.00 1.28 -17.34
CA GLY A 66 -1.07 2.73 -17.55
C GLY A 66 -2.44 3.34 -17.26
N ARG A 67 -3.34 2.60 -16.58
CA ARG A 67 -4.72 2.99 -16.32
C ARG A 67 -5.02 2.94 -14.83
N LEU A 68 -5.36 4.08 -14.25
CA LEU A 68 -5.71 4.22 -12.83
C LEU A 68 -6.82 3.24 -12.41
N TRP A 69 -7.90 3.18 -13.19
CA TRP A 69 -9.09 2.38 -12.83
C TRP A 69 -8.81 0.88 -12.75
N VAL A 70 -7.87 0.35 -13.56
CA VAL A 70 -7.52 -1.08 -13.55
C VAL A 70 -6.90 -1.45 -12.22
N GLY A 71 -5.95 -0.64 -11.74
CA GLY A 71 -5.37 -0.83 -10.41
C GLY A 71 -6.41 -0.69 -9.30
N VAL A 72 -7.33 0.28 -9.40
CA VAL A 72 -8.39 0.47 -8.40
C VAL A 72 -9.29 -0.77 -8.31
N VAL A 73 -9.79 -1.26 -9.44
CA VAL A 73 -10.67 -2.43 -9.47
C VAL A 73 -9.95 -3.65 -8.90
N LEU A 74 -8.72 -3.92 -9.33
CA LEU A 74 -7.98 -5.09 -8.86
C LEU A 74 -7.63 -5.00 -7.37
N ALA A 75 -7.21 -3.83 -6.88
CA ALA A 75 -6.94 -3.64 -5.46
C ALA A 75 -8.20 -3.84 -4.62
N LEU A 76 -9.36 -3.27 -5.01
CA LEU A 76 -10.61 -3.47 -4.27
C LEU A 76 -11.04 -4.95 -4.26
N LEU A 77 -10.96 -5.64 -5.41
CA LEU A 77 -11.27 -7.07 -5.48
C LEU A 77 -10.32 -7.90 -4.61
N GLY A 78 -9.02 -7.61 -4.63
CA GLY A 78 -8.05 -8.27 -3.77
C GLY A 78 -8.25 -7.97 -2.29
N GLY A 79 -8.63 -6.74 -1.93
CA GLY A 79 -8.96 -6.39 -0.55
C GLY A 79 -10.16 -7.19 -0.05
N VAL A 80 -11.22 -7.29 -0.84
CA VAL A 80 -12.39 -8.13 -0.53
C VAL A 80 -11.98 -9.61 -0.37
N TRP A 81 -11.14 -10.12 -1.28
CA TRP A 81 -10.61 -11.48 -1.20
C TRP A 81 -9.83 -11.72 0.09
N LEU A 82 -8.86 -10.87 0.42
CA LEU A 82 -8.00 -11.03 1.60
C LEU A 82 -8.78 -10.91 2.91
N ILE A 83 -9.75 -9.99 2.99
CA ILE A 83 -10.64 -9.88 4.15
C ILE A 83 -11.53 -11.12 4.28
N GLY A 84 -12.12 -11.58 3.17
CA GLY A 84 -12.94 -12.79 3.16
C GLY A 84 -12.15 -14.02 3.57
N LEU A 85 -10.91 -14.15 3.08
CA LEU A 85 -9.99 -15.21 3.46
C LEU A 85 -9.63 -15.13 4.95
N ALA A 86 -9.26 -13.96 5.47
CA ALA A 86 -8.94 -13.79 6.89
C ALA A 86 -10.14 -14.18 7.79
N GLY A 87 -11.36 -13.79 7.39
CA GLY A 87 -12.58 -14.22 8.06
C GLY A 87 -12.78 -15.74 8.02
N ALA A 88 -12.53 -16.38 6.87
CA ALA A 88 -12.59 -17.84 6.73
C ALA A 88 -11.54 -18.57 7.58
N LEU A 89 -10.42 -17.92 7.88
CA LEU A 89 -9.35 -18.42 8.76
C LEU A 89 -9.62 -18.13 10.25
N GLY A 90 -10.81 -17.63 10.61
CA GLY A 90 -11.25 -17.47 11.99
C GLY A 90 -10.99 -16.09 12.59
N MET A 91 -10.60 -15.10 11.78
CA MET A 91 -10.52 -13.71 12.23
C MET A 91 -11.92 -13.22 12.66
N PRO A 92 -12.07 -12.60 13.85
CA PRO A 92 -13.36 -12.14 14.34
C PRO A 92 -13.98 -11.10 13.40
N PRO A 93 -15.31 -10.91 13.48
CA PRO A 93 -15.99 -9.84 12.74
C PRO A 93 -15.33 -8.49 12.98
N LEU A 94 -15.27 -7.68 11.91
CA LEU A 94 -14.67 -6.35 11.94
C LEU A 94 -15.35 -5.47 13.00
N LEU A 95 -14.57 -4.88 13.89
CA LEU A 95 -15.07 -3.96 14.90
C LEU A 95 -15.56 -2.65 14.29
N GLN A 96 -14.88 -2.17 13.23
CA GLN A 96 -15.22 -0.91 12.56
C GLN A 96 -15.27 -1.09 11.02
N PRO A 97 -16.30 -1.79 10.47
CA PRO A 97 -16.34 -2.16 9.06
C PRO A 97 -16.42 -0.95 8.11
N LEU A 98 -17.16 0.10 8.51
CA LEU A 98 -17.26 1.33 7.71
C LEU A 98 -15.91 2.07 7.64
N PHE A 99 -15.19 2.13 8.76
CA PHE A 99 -13.87 2.75 8.82
C PHE A 99 -12.85 1.96 7.99
N LEU A 100 -12.86 0.62 8.08
CA LEU A 100 -12.02 -0.23 7.24
C LEU A 100 -12.31 0.00 5.75
N GLY A 101 -13.58 0.02 5.35
CA GLY A 101 -13.99 0.27 3.97
C GLY A 101 -13.47 1.61 3.45
N PHE A 102 -13.58 2.67 4.26
CA PHE A 102 -13.06 3.99 3.92
C PHE A 102 -11.53 4.00 3.80
N ALA A 103 -10.83 3.36 4.74
CA ALA A 103 -9.38 3.24 4.71
C ALA A 103 -8.90 2.49 3.45
N ILE A 104 -9.59 1.41 3.06
CA ILE A 104 -9.27 0.63 1.85
C ILE A 104 -9.42 1.48 0.59
N VAL A 105 -10.50 2.27 0.49
CA VAL A 105 -10.71 3.16 -0.65
C VAL A 105 -9.58 4.20 -0.74
N ILE A 106 -9.23 4.85 0.38
CA ILE A 106 -8.15 5.84 0.40
C ILE A 106 -6.80 5.21 0.05
N ALA A 107 -6.43 4.10 0.68
CA ALA A 107 -5.18 3.39 0.42
C ALA A 107 -5.10 2.95 -1.05
N THR A 108 -6.18 2.37 -1.57
CA THR A 108 -6.28 1.96 -2.98
C THR A 108 -6.06 3.13 -3.92
N LEU A 109 -6.75 4.26 -3.73
CA LEU A 109 -6.56 5.45 -4.54
C LEU A 109 -5.13 5.97 -4.45
N SER A 110 -4.52 5.94 -3.27
CA SER A 110 -3.15 6.40 -3.06
C SER A 110 -2.13 5.53 -3.79
N PHE A 111 -2.18 4.21 -3.63
CA PHE A 111 -1.27 3.28 -4.29
C PHE A 111 -1.42 3.28 -5.81
N THR A 112 -2.67 3.30 -6.30
CA THR A 112 -2.96 3.31 -7.74
C THR A 112 -2.56 4.64 -8.40
N ALA A 113 -2.74 5.77 -7.72
CA ALA A 113 -2.28 7.07 -8.20
C ALA A 113 -0.76 7.10 -8.41
N ARG A 114 0.01 6.56 -7.45
CA ARG A 114 1.47 6.44 -7.59
C ARG A 114 1.86 5.50 -8.73
N GLY A 115 1.19 4.35 -8.84
CA GLY A 115 1.39 3.43 -9.96
C GLY A 115 1.14 4.08 -11.33
N ALA A 116 0.04 4.82 -11.46
CA ALA A 116 -0.27 5.57 -12.68
C ALA A 116 0.77 6.67 -12.97
N LEU A 117 1.29 7.33 -11.93
CA LEU A 117 2.40 8.29 -12.09
C LEU A 117 3.67 7.60 -12.61
N PHE A 118 3.99 6.39 -12.12
CA PHE A 118 5.16 5.63 -12.59
C PHE A 118 5.02 5.25 -14.08
N ALA A 119 3.84 4.78 -14.50
CA ALA A 119 3.55 4.53 -15.92
C ALA A 119 3.76 5.80 -16.77
N ARG A 120 3.25 6.94 -16.30
CA ARG A 120 3.42 8.22 -17.01
C ARG A 120 4.89 8.65 -17.11
N SER A 121 5.69 8.35 -16.09
CA SER A 121 7.04 8.89 -15.93
C SER A 121 8.12 8.04 -16.58
N ALA A 122 7.95 6.72 -16.56
CA ALA A 122 8.95 5.76 -17.05
C ALA A 122 8.43 4.89 -18.20
N LEU A 123 7.28 5.24 -18.79
CA LEU A 123 6.65 4.51 -19.90
C LEU A 123 6.56 3.01 -19.57
N ASP A 124 7.05 2.15 -20.47
CA ASP A 124 7.01 0.69 -20.38
C ASP A 124 7.77 0.11 -19.16
N LYS A 125 8.56 0.93 -18.46
CA LYS A 125 9.32 0.55 -17.26
C LYS A 125 8.65 0.95 -15.95
N GLY A 126 7.49 1.63 -15.98
CA GLY A 126 6.81 2.11 -14.77
C GLY A 126 6.50 1.01 -13.76
N TRP A 127 6.16 -0.19 -14.22
CA TRP A 127 5.88 -1.34 -13.37
C TRP A 127 7.12 -1.86 -12.62
N LEU A 128 8.33 -1.69 -13.15
CA LEU A 128 9.57 -2.05 -12.45
C LEU A 128 9.80 -1.12 -11.25
N ILE A 129 9.50 0.17 -11.41
CA ILE A 129 9.55 1.13 -10.30
C ILE A 129 8.55 0.72 -9.23
N ALA A 130 7.30 0.42 -9.62
CA ALA A 130 6.28 -0.07 -8.69
C ALA A 130 6.74 -1.34 -7.94
N LEU A 131 7.33 -2.30 -8.64
CA LEU A 131 7.89 -3.52 -8.06
C LEU A 131 8.95 -3.20 -6.99
N PHE A 132 9.94 -2.37 -7.30
CA PHE A 132 10.99 -2.02 -6.33
C PHE A 132 10.45 -1.27 -5.12
N VAL A 133 9.46 -0.39 -5.31
CA VAL A 133 8.81 0.32 -4.21
C VAL A 133 8.05 -0.66 -3.32
N VAL A 134 7.20 -1.53 -3.90
CA VAL A 134 6.45 -2.54 -3.14
C VAL A 134 7.37 -3.50 -2.39
N ALA A 135 8.42 -4.01 -3.06
CA ALA A 135 9.38 -4.91 -2.43
C ALA A 135 10.18 -4.22 -1.32
N GLY A 136 10.58 -2.95 -1.52
CA GLY A 136 11.28 -2.16 -0.50
C GLY A 136 10.41 -1.90 0.73
N GLU A 137 9.15 -1.50 0.55
CA GLU A 137 8.22 -1.32 1.66
C GLU A 137 7.93 -2.64 2.38
N ALA A 138 7.75 -3.74 1.65
CA ALA A 138 7.60 -5.07 2.23
C ALA A 138 8.83 -5.45 3.07
N ALA A 139 10.04 -5.21 2.57
CA ALA A 139 11.28 -5.50 3.29
C ALA A 139 11.34 -4.73 4.62
N PHE A 140 11.09 -3.41 4.60
CA PHE A 140 11.08 -2.62 5.84
C PHE A 140 10.03 -3.08 6.83
N LEU A 141 8.80 -3.38 6.39
CA LEU A 141 7.73 -3.85 7.27
C LEU A 141 8.03 -5.24 7.85
N ILE A 142 8.58 -6.16 7.05
CA ILE A 142 8.99 -7.49 7.52
C ILE A 142 10.13 -7.36 8.52
N THR A 143 11.15 -6.54 8.24
CA THR A 143 12.25 -6.31 9.19
C THR A 143 11.73 -5.71 10.50
N ALA A 144 10.83 -4.72 10.43
CA ALA A 144 10.25 -4.12 11.62
C ALA A 144 9.42 -5.12 12.45
N TRP A 145 8.75 -6.08 11.79
CA TRP A 145 7.97 -7.12 12.44
C TRP A 145 8.84 -8.23 13.05
N VAL A 146 9.86 -8.69 12.34
CA VAL A 146 10.75 -9.78 12.81
C VAL A 146 11.71 -9.29 13.90
N GLU A 147 12.20 -8.07 13.79
CA GLU A 147 13.13 -7.47 14.75
C GLU A 147 12.63 -6.08 15.18
N PRO A 148 11.64 -6.02 16.09
CA PRO A 148 11.11 -4.75 16.58
C PRO A 148 12.20 -3.84 17.16
N GLY A 149 12.23 -2.58 16.73
CA GLY A 149 13.22 -1.59 17.16
C GLY A 149 14.54 -1.58 16.35
N SER A 150 14.72 -2.50 15.39
CA SER A 150 15.87 -2.49 14.48
C SER A 150 15.86 -1.33 13.49
N LEU A 151 14.68 -0.82 13.16
CA LEU A 151 14.48 0.31 12.26
C LEU A 151 14.03 1.54 13.05
N PRO A 152 14.55 2.73 12.72
CA PRO A 152 14.12 3.94 13.40
C PRO A 152 12.69 4.31 12.98
N ASP A 153 11.87 4.71 13.94
CA ASP A 153 10.45 5.03 13.72
C ASP A 153 10.22 6.10 12.64
N TRP A 154 11.14 7.07 12.50
CA TRP A 154 11.03 8.11 11.49
C TRP A 154 11.03 7.54 10.07
N LEU A 155 11.72 6.41 9.87
CA LEU A 155 11.76 5.72 8.59
C LEU A 155 10.41 5.03 8.31
N LEU A 156 9.78 4.43 9.32
CA LEU A 156 8.47 3.79 9.18
C LEU A 156 7.37 4.81 8.83
N VAL A 157 7.48 6.02 9.37
CA VAL A 157 6.56 7.12 9.04
C VAL A 157 6.73 7.63 7.61
N LEU A 158 7.82 7.30 6.93
CA LEU A 158 7.99 7.60 5.51
C LEU A 158 7.27 6.56 4.61
N LEU A 159 6.82 5.42 5.14
CA LEU A 159 6.30 4.31 4.34
C LEU A 159 4.77 4.39 4.18
N PRO A 160 4.25 4.61 2.95
CA PRO A 160 2.83 4.55 2.72
C PRO A 160 2.13 3.24 3.06
N ALA A 161 2.79 2.09 2.92
CA ALA A 161 2.27 0.81 3.36
C ALA A 161 2.13 0.79 4.88
N GLN A 162 3.03 1.44 5.62
CA GLN A 162 2.87 1.60 7.07
C GLN A 162 1.68 2.50 7.41
N TRP A 163 1.43 3.57 6.66
CA TRP A 163 0.24 4.41 6.87
C TRP A 163 -1.05 3.62 6.68
N ALA A 164 -1.11 2.80 5.63
CA ALA A 164 -2.26 1.93 5.38
C ALA A 164 -2.38 0.86 6.48
N ASN A 165 -1.26 0.26 6.89
CA ASN A 165 -1.21 -0.69 8.00
C ASN A 165 -1.81 -0.08 9.28
N MET A 166 -1.36 1.10 9.71
CA MET A 166 -1.88 1.77 10.91
C MET A 166 -3.41 1.98 10.82
N ALA A 167 -3.92 2.40 9.67
CA ALA A 167 -5.35 2.60 9.47
C ALA A 167 -6.14 1.27 9.49
N PHE A 168 -5.60 0.21 8.88
CA PHE A 168 -6.22 -1.11 8.89
C PHE A 168 -6.20 -1.72 10.28
N GLN A 169 -5.07 -1.64 11.00
CA GLN A 169 -4.99 -2.15 12.36
C GLN A 169 -5.94 -1.43 13.30
N ALA A 170 -6.11 -0.11 13.15
CA ALA A 170 -7.13 0.60 13.91
C ALA A 170 -8.54 0.09 13.63
N ALA A 171 -8.84 -0.24 12.38
CA ALA A 171 -10.16 -0.74 12.00
C ALA A 171 -10.41 -2.19 12.46
N LEU A 172 -9.37 -3.03 12.42
CA LEU A 172 -9.41 -4.45 12.78
C LEU A 172 -9.48 -4.63 14.30
N THR A 173 -8.67 -3.88 15.06
CA THR A 173 -8.55 -4.03 16.52
C THR A 173 -9.41 -3.05 17.32
N GLY A 174 -9.96 -2.01 16.67
CA GLY A 174 -10.71 -0.94 17.32
C GLY A 174 -9.85 -0.01 18.19
N LYS A 175 -8.53 -0.20 18.23
CA LYS A 175 -7.57 0.61 18.99
C LYS A 175 -6.95 1.68 18.10
N GLY A 176 -6.62 2.85 18.66
CA GLY A 176 -5.87 3.88 17.92
C GLY A 176 -6.61 4.48 16.71
N THR A 177 -7.94 4.51 16.71
CA THR A 177 -8.73 5.16 15.64
C THR A 177 -8.35 6.63 15.45
N THR A 178 -8.04 7.35 16.54
CA THR A 178 -7.52 8.73 16.47
C THR A 178 -6.12 8.79 15.86
N ALA A 179 -5.25 7.83 16.20
CA ALA A 179 -3.91 7.72 15.64
C ALA A 179 -3.93 7.42 14.12
N ALA A 180 -4.97 6.76 13.62
CA ALA A 180 -5.15 6.45 12.20
C ALA A 180 -5.59 7.66 11.33
N ILE A 181 -6.01 8.78 11.93
CA ILE A 181 -6.45 9.97 11.20
C ILE A 181 -5.31 10.55 10.36
N ALA A 182 -4.14 10.78 10.95
CA ALA A 182 -2.99 11.34 10.22
C ALA A 182 -2.53 10.44 9.06
N PRO A 183 -2.37 9.11 9.23
CA PRO A 183 -2.11 8.19 8.12
C PRO A 183 -3.13 8.28 6.97
N LEU A 184 -4.43 8.41 7.28
CA LEU A 184 -5.47 8.56 6.24
C LEU A 184 -5.37 9.90 5.53
N ILE A 185 -5.10 10.99 6.26
CA ILE A 185 -4.82 12.31 5.67
C ILE A 185 -3.57 12.24 4.79
N ALA A 186 -2.52 11.54 5.22
CA ALA A 186 -1.29 11.37 4.46
C ALA A 186 -1.51 10.58 3.17
N LEU A 187 -2.23 9.45 3.23
CA LEU A 187 -2.59 8.67 2.06
C LEU A 187 -3.48 9.45 1.09
N GLY A 188 -4.54 10.09 1.60
CA GLY A 188 -5.49 10.87 0.79
C GLY A 188 -4.85 12.11 0.19
N GLY A 189 -4.07 12.86 0.98
CA GLY A 189 -3.33 14.05 0.55
C GLY A 189 -2.30 13.71 -0.52
N THR A 190 -1.48 12.67 -0.32
CA THR A 190 -0.53 12.23 -1.35
C THR A 190 -1.23 11.75 -2.62
N ALA A 191 -2.37 11.05 -2.51
CA ALA A 191 -3.17 10.64 -3.67
C ALA A 191 -3.69 11.85 -4.45
N ALA A 192 -4.30 12.82 -3.74
CA ALA A 192 -4.87 14.03 -4.31
C ALA A 192 -3.79 14.86 -5.01
N THR A 193 -2.65 15.10 -4.36
CA THR A 193 -1.50 15.79 -4.98
C THR A 193 -1.00 15.04 -6.21
N THR A 194 -0.85 13.71 -6.12
CA THR A 194 -0.37 12.89 -7.24
C THR A 194 -1.30 13.01 -8.45
N LEU A 195 -2.61 12.87 -8.26
CA LEU A 195 -3.59 12.95 -9.34
C LEU A 195 -3.73 14.36 -9.91
N LEU A 196 -3.75 15.38 -9.05
CA LEU A 196 -3.83 16.78 -9.44
C LEU A 196 -2.64 17.15 -10.32
N VAL A 197 -1.44 16.84 -9.85
CA VAL A 197 -0.20 17.18 -10.52
C VAL A 197 0.01 16.31 -11.78
N ALA A 198 -0.44 15.05 -11.76
CA ALA A 198 -0.45 14.20 -12.94
C ALA A 198 -1.40 14.73 -14.04
N ARG A 199 -2.47 15.45 -13.69
CA ARG A 199 -3.39 16.03 -14.67
C ARG A 199 -2.98 17.41 -15.15
N LEU A 200 -2.57 18.28 -14.25
CA LEU A 200 -2.44 19.72 -14.54
C LEU A 200 -1.03 20.14 -14.96
N LEU A 201 0.01 19.40 -14.57
CA LEU A 201 1.38 19.86 -14.73
C LEU A 201 2.16 19.12 -15.83
N PRO A 202 3.07 19.83 -16.55
CA PRO A 202 4.02 19.22 -17.46
C PRO A 202 4.90 18.21 -16.73
N ARG A 203 5.45 17.24 -17.47
CA ARG A 203 6.19 16.06 -16.96
C ARG A 203 7.36 16.33 -15.98
N ARG A 204 7.79 17.58 -15.79
CA ARG A 204 9.01 17.96 -15.05
C ARG A 204 8.82 18.17 -13.55
N TRP A 205 7.64 18.61 -13.13
CA TRP A 205 7.32 18.97 -11.73
C TRP A 205 6.61 17.89 -10.88
N PRO A 206 6.04 16.80 -11.45
CA PRO A 206 5.24 15.88 -10.66
C PRO A 206 5.88 15.27 -9.44
N TYR A 207 7.13 14.82 -9.56
CA TYR A 207 7.83 14.22 -8.45
C TYR A 207 8.17 15.22 -7.37
N LEU A 208 8.57 16.44 -7.71
CA LEU A 208 8.93 17.45 -6.72
C LEU A 208 7.73 17.75 -5.81
N LEU A 209 6.56 18.01 -6.39
CA LEU A 209 5.36 18.32 -5.61
C LEU A 209 4.82 17.11 -4.85
N MET A 210 4.82 15.93 -5.47
CA MET A 210 4.43 14.69 -4.79
C MET A 210 5.34 14.40 -3.61
N PHE A 211 6.66 14.54 -3.78
CA PHE A 211 7.66 14.26 -2.75
C PHE A 211 7.60 15.28 -1.61
N SER A 212 7.41 16.57 -1.92
CA SER A 212 7.19 17.59 -0.90
C SER A 212 5.91 17.32 -0.09
N ALA A 213 4.81 16.94 -0.76
CA ALA A 213 3.59 16.56 -0.07
C ALA A 213 3.78 15.31 0.79
N TRP A 214 4.49 14.30 0.26
CA TRP A 214 4.82 13.08 1.00
C TRP A 214 5.66 13.38 2.24
N LEU A 215 6.74 14.17 2.15
CA LEU A 215 7.55 14.57 3.30
C LEU A 215 6.74 15.37 4.33
N GLY A 216 5.97 16.37 3.88
CA GLY A 216 5.15 17.19 4.76
C GLY A 216 4.07 16.38 5.49
N LEU A 217 3.43 15.44 4.79
CA LEU A 217 2.43 14.55 5.37
C LEU A 217 3.05 13.46 6.25
N SER A 218 4.28 13.04 5.96
CA SER A 218 5.06 12.19 6.87
C SER A 218 5.34 12.91 8.18
N ALA A 219 5.72 14.20 8.12
CA ALA A 219 5.90 15.00 9.32
C ALA A 219 4.59 15.12 10.12
N LEU A 220 3.44 15.25 9.45
CA LEU A 220 2.14 15.22 10.13
C LEU A 220 1.94 13.89 10.88
N VAL A 221 2.18 12.75 10.24
CA VAL A 221 2.06 11.42 10.89
C VAL A 221 3.03 11.28 12.06
N TRP A 222 4.25 11.81 11.94
CA TRP A 222 5.27 11.78 12.99
C TRP A 222 4.86 12.57 14.24
N TYR A 223 4.32 13.77 14.06
CA TYR A 223 3.95 14.65 15.17
C TYR A 223 2.52 14.45 15.68
N TRP A 224 1.67 13.71 14.95
CA TRP A 224 0.27 13.48 15.33
C TRP A 224 0.09 12.90 16.74
N PRO A 225 0.86 11.90 17.21
CA PRO A 225 0.72 11.35 18.56
C PRO A 225 0.88 12.41 19.65
N VAL A 226 1.80 13.37 19.44
CA VAL A 226 2.01 14.51 20.35
C VAL A 226 0.81 15.46 20.32
N ILE A 227 0.21 15.66 19.15
CA ILE A 227 -0.94 16.54 18.94
C ILE A 227 -2.23 15.91 19.52
N SER A 228 -2.41 14.61 19.36
CA SER A 228 -3.63 13.89 19.75
C SER A 228 -3.60 13.36 21.19
N GLY A 229 -2.43 13.34 21.84
CA GLY A 229 -2.26 12.78 23.18
C GLY A 229 -2.40 11.26 23.25
N ASP A 230 -2.30 10.57 22.11
CA ASP A 230 -2.49 9.12 21.97
C ASP A 230 -1.13 8.50 21.58
N PRO A 231 -0.54 7.59 22.38
CA PRO A 231 0.76 7.01 22.06
C PRO A 231 0.76 6.33 20.69
N ALA A 232 1.82 6.57 19.93
CA ALA A 232 1.88 6.28 18.51
C ALA A 232 1.78 4.78 18.19
N MET A 233 0.95 4.40 17.20
CA MET A 233 1.05 3.10 16.49
C MET A 233 2.16 3.10 15.42
N ILE A 234 3.18 3.95 15.56
CA ILE A 234 4.25 4.04 14.55
C ILE A 234 5.10 2.77 14.55
N THR A 235 5.21 2.11 15.70
CA THR A 235 5.94 0.85 15.87
C THR A 235 5.25 -0.29 15.13
N ALA A 236 6.05 -1.22 14.59
CA ALA A 236 5.52 -2.47 14.05
C ALA A 236 4.74 -3.25 15.13
N PRO A 237 3.75 -4.07 14.74
CA PRO A 237 3.03 -4.92 15.68
C PRO A 237 4.03 -5.84 16.40
N SER A 238 4.04 -5.76 17.73
CA SER A 238 4.84 -6.58 18.65
C SER A 238 4.03 -7.78 19.14
#